data_AF-A0A961CGS0-F1
#
_entry.id   AF-A0A961CGS0-F1
#
_cell.length_a   1.000
_cell.length_b   1.000
_cell.length_c   1.000
_cell.angle_alpha   90.00
_cell.angle_beta   90.00
_cell.angle_gamma   90.00
#
_symmetry.space_group_name_H-M   'P 1'
#
loop_
_entity.id
_entity.type
_entity.pdbx_description
1 polymer ?
#
loop_
_entity_poly.entity_id
_entity_poly.type
_entity_poly.pdbx_seq_one_letter_code
_entity_poly.pdbx_strand_id
1 'polypeptide(L)'
;PPPPELAQVLDLAGYPWKAVASEEAALADAPEDGWAGAVICADTDPDGAFALCRSLRKGDLPLEPLLLLVTGAQLADLELREDLFDDFCLAPFHPRELEARLKHLFWRTGQGTRPELVEYGDLMLNLETYQAAIGGEPLDLTYMEYELLKFLASHPG
;
A
#
# COMPACT_ATOMS: atom_id res chain seq x y z
N PRO A 1 18.57 -7.46 -3.10
CA PRO A 1 18.14 -6.18 -3.73
C PRO A 1 16.79 -6.42 -4.40
N PRO A 2 15.89 -5.43 -4.48
CA PRO A 2 14.60 -5.61 -5.13
C PRO A 2 14.78 -5.72 -6.65
N PRO A 3 13.83 -6.34 -7.37
CA PRO A 3 13.78 -6.27 -8.82
C PRO A 3 13.81 -4.82 -9.32
N PRO A 4 14.58 -4.47 -10.37
CA PRO A 4 14.66 -3.10 -10.88
C PRO A 4 13.31 -2.52 -11.27
N GLU A 5 12.41 -3.34 -11.83
CA GLU A 5 11.06 -2.91 -12.21
C GLU A 5 10.21 -2.54 -10.99
N LEU A 6 10.37 -3.25 -9.87
CA LEU A 6 9.69 -2.92 -8.61
C LEU A 6 10.17 -1.58 -8.07
N ALA A 7 11.49 -1.38 -7.99
CA ALA A 7 12.08 -0.13 -7.52
C ALA A 7 11.58 1.06 -8.35
N GLN A 8 11.58 0.91 -9.68
CA GLN A 8 11.09 1.95 -10.59
C GLN A 8 9.61 2.28 -10.37
N VAL A 9 8.75 1.28 -10.15
CA VAL A 9 7.33 1.52 -9.87
C VAL A 9 7.14 2.27 -8.56
N LEU A 10 7.85 1.88 -7.49
CA LEU A 10 7.77 2.55 -6.19
C LEU A 10 8.24 4.00 -6.28
N ASP A 11 9.36 4.26 -6.97
CA ASP A 11 9.90 5.61 -7.18
C ASP A 11 8.92 6.49 -7.97
N LEU A 12 8.37 5.98 -9.09
CA LEU A 12 7.44 6.73 -9.94
C LEU A 12 6.11 7.00 -9.26
N ALA A 13 5.64 6.07 -8.42
CA ALA A 13 4.42 6.25 -7.64
C ALA A 13 4.64 7.09 -6.37
N GLY A 14 5.88 7.48 -6.06
CA GLY A 14 6.21 8.36 -4.95
C GLY A 14 6.15 7.69 -3.57
N TYR A 15 6.23 6.35 -3.51
CA TYR A 15 6.33 5.64 -2.24
C TYR A 15 7.75 5.77 -1.68
N PRO A 16 7.95 6.31 -0.46
CA PRO A 16 9.25 6.18 0.22
C PRO A 16 9.46 4.70 0.59
N TRP A 17 10.57 4.11 0.17
CA TRP A 17 10.83 2.69 0.37
C TRP A 17 12.28 2.41 0.77
N LYS A 18 12.49 1.24 1.38
CA LYS A 18 13.82 0.71 1.69
C LYS A 18 13.83 -0.80 1.50
N ALA A 19 14.86 -1.30 0.82
CA ALA A 19 15.05 -2.73 0.68
C ALA A 19 15.77 -3.33 1.89
N VAL A 20 15.17 -4.37 2.45
CA VAL A 20 15.69 -5.15 3.57
C VAL A 20 15.64 -6.64 3.24
N ALA A 21 16.46 -7.45 3.90
CA ALA A 21 16.57 -8.88 3.65
C ALA A 21 16.07 -9.76 4.81
N SER A 22 15.65 -9.15 5.93
CA SER A 22 15.11 -9.86 7.08
C SER A 22 14.21 -8.94 7.92
N GLU A 23 13.44 -9.54 8.83
CA GLU A 23 12.60 -8.81 9.79
C GLU A 23 13.44 -7.95 10.73
N GLU A 24 14.59 -8.45 11.20
CA GLU A 24 15.46 -7.68 12.09
C GLU A 24 15.99 -6.42 11.41
N ALA A 25 16.32 -6.51 10.12
CA ALA A 25 16.71 -5.34 9.32
C ALA A 25 15.52 -4.38 9.12
N ALA A 26 14.33 -4.91 8.87
CA ALA A 26 13.11 -4.09 8.76
C ALA A 26 12.84 -3.31 10.05
N LEU A 27 12.96 -3.95 11.21
CA LEU A 27 12.75 -3.32 12.52
C LEU A 27 13.85 -2.30 12.85
N ALA A 28 15.11 -2.62 12.57
CA ALA A 28 16.24 -1.72 12.83
C ALA A 28 16.16 -0.43 12.01
N ASP A 29 15.57 -0.51 10.81
CA ASP A 29 15.46 0.59 9.87
C ASP A 29 14.05 1.22 9.83
N ALA A 30 13.18 0.86 10.78
CA ALA A 30 11.82 1.35 10.82
C ALA A 30 11.78 2.89 11.03
N PRO A 31 10.92 3.62 10.31
CA PRO A 31 10.68 5.04 10.57
C PRO A 31 9.95 5.24 11.92
N GLU A 32 9.92 6.48 12.41
CA GLU A 32 9.29 6.80 13.71
C GLU A 32 7.81 6.37 13.79
N ASP A 33 7.07 6.53 12.69
CA ASP A 33 5.65 6.14 12.59
C ASP A 33 5.43 4.68 12.19
N GLY A 34 6.51 3.90 12.03
CA GLY A 34 6.46 2.51 11.57
C GLY A 34 6.26 2.33 10.07
N TRP A 35 6.40 1.10 9.60
CA TRP A 35 6.21 0.76 8.19
C TRP A 35 4.73 0.77 7.82
N ALA A 36 4.40 1.35 6.66
CA ALA A 36 3.03 1.37 6.14
C ALA A 36 2.59 0.01 5.55
N GLY A 37 3.55 -0.89 5.29
CA GLY A 37 3.36 -2.23 4.75
C GLY A 37 4.62 -2.71 4.04
N ALA A 38 4.54 -3.82 3.32
CA ALA A 38 5.69 -4.38 2.61
C ALA A 38 5.33 -5.05 1.28
N VAL A 39 6.29 -5.03 0.37
CA VAL A 39 6.28 -5.86 -0.85
C VAL A 39 7.35 -6.95 -0.69
N ILE A 40 6.93 -8.20 -0.76
CA ILE A 40 7.79 -9.37 -0.48
C ILE A 40 8.02 -10.13 -1.78
N CYS A 41 9.28 -10.34 -2.16
CA CYS A 41 9.64 -11.04 -3.40
C CYS A 41 9.89 -12.53 -3.10
N ALA A 42 9.09 -13.42 -3.71
CA ALA A 42 9.22 -14.87 -3.57
C ALA A 42 9.95 -15.54 -4.75
N ASP A 43 10.56 -14.76 -5.65
CA ASP A 43 11.14 -15.23 -6.92
C ASP A 43 12.28 -16.23 -6.76
N THR A 44 13.14 -16.01 -5.76
CA THR A 44 14.37 -16.77 -5.52
C THR A 44 14.26 -17.74 -4.35
N ASP A 45 13.54 -17.36 -3.30
CA ASP A 45 13.32 -18.16 -2.10
C ASP A 45 11.86 -18.04 -1.64
N PRO A 46 10.96 -18.89 -2.17
CA PRO A 46 9.54 -18.82 -1.83
C PRO A 46 9.30 -19.14 -0.35
N ASP A 47 9.96 -20.17 0.17
CA ASP A 47 9.77 -20.59 1.56
C ASP A 47 10.28 -19.53 2.53
N GLY A 48 11.41 -18.89 2.24
CA GLY A 48 11.91 -17.74 2.99
C GLY A 48 10.94 -16.56 2.93
N ALA A 49 10.40 -16.23 1.76
CA ALA A 49 9.40 -15.17 1.61
C ALA A 49 8.14 -15.42 2.45
N PHE A 50 7.58 -16.63 2.41
CA PHE A 50 6.42 -16.99 3.23
C PHE A 50 6.73 -17.02 4.73
N ALA A 51 7.94 -17.45 5.11
CA ALA A 51 8.38 -17.39 6.50
C ALA A 51 8.47 -15.94 6.99
N LEU A 52 8.98 -15.03 6.16
CA LEU A 52 9.05 -13.59 6.44
C LEU A 52 7.65 -12.97 6.53
N CYS A 53 6.72 -13.29 5.62
CA CYS A 53 5.32 -12.83 5.75
C CYS A 53 4.74 -13.21 7.11
N ARG A 54 4.95 -14.47 7.52
CA ARG A 54 4.45 -14.99 8.79
C ARG A 54 5.08 -14.27 9.98
N SER A 55 6.36 -13.96 9.92
CA SER A 55 7.06 -13.30 11.03
C SER A 55 6.62 -11.85 11.16
N LEU A 56 6.54 -11.12 10.04
CA LEU A 56 6.02 -9.75 9.98
C LEU A 56 4.57 -9.60 10.50
N ARG A 57 3.71 -10.61 10.28
CA ARG A 57 2.34 -10.61 10.85
C ARG A 57 2.27 -10.98 12.34
N LYS A 58 3.27 -11.70 12.86
CA LYS A 58 3.28 -12.20 14.25
C LYS A 58 4.12 -11.37 15.21
N GLY A 59 4.89 -10.40 14.69
CA GLY A 59 5.69 -9.50 15.51
C GLY A 59 4.85 -8.67 16.49
N ASP A 60 5.53 -8.00 17.41
CA ASP A 60 4.89 -7.14 18.42
C ASP A 60 4.06 -6.00 17.79
N LEU A 61 4.46 -5.58 16.59
CA LEU A 61 3.73 -4.65 15.73
C LEU A 61 3.48 -5.36 14.39
N PRO A 62 2.33 -6.06 14.23
CA PRO A 62 1.98 -6.72 12.98
C PRO A 62 1.99 -5.74 11.81
N LEU A 63 2.74 -6.08 10.75
CA LEU A 63 2.84 -5.25 9.56
C LEU A 63 1.78 -5.65 8.54
N GLU A 64 0.89 -4.72 8.22
CA GLU A 64 -0.16 -4.87 7.21
C GLU A 64 -0.34 -3.53 6.46
N PRO A 65 -0.47 -3.54 5.12
CA PRO A 65 -0.68 -4.72 4.28
C PRO A 65 0.62 -5.29 3.67
N LEU A 66 0.59 -6.56 3.30
CA LEU A 66 1.66 -7.31 2.65
C LEU A 66 1.27 -7.69 1.22
N LEU A 67 2.00 -7.19 0.23
CA LEU A 67 1.89 -7.60 -1.17
C LEU A 67 2.96 -8.65 -1.51
N LEU A 68 2.55 -9.82 -1.98
CA LEU A 68 3.49 -10.86 -2.38
C LEU A 68 3.75 -10.85 -3.89
N LEU A 69 5.01 -10.77 -4.31
CA LEU A 69 5.41 -10.97 -5.71
C LEU A 69 5.78 -12.43 -5.92
N VAL A 70 5.05 -13.11 -6.82
CA VAL A 70 5.20 -14.54 -7.08
C VAL A 70 5.36 -14.83 -8.56
N THR A 71 5.93 -15.97 -8.92
CA THR A 71 5.90 -16.49 -10.29
C THR A 71 4.68 -17.39 -10.50
N GLY A 72 4.32 -17.66 -11.76
CA GLY A 72 3.20 -18.55 -12.09
C GLY A 72 3.35 -19.98 -11.51
N ALA A 73 4.59 -20.44 -11.27
CA ALA A 73 4.86 -21.75 -10.69
C ALA A 73 4.48 -21.84 -9.19
N GLN A 74 4.38 -20.69 -8.51
CA GLN A 74 4.14 -20.59 -7.07
C GLN A 74 2.65 -20.40 -6.72
N LEU A 75 1.78 -20.28 -7.72
CA LEU A 75 0.34 -20.04 -7.50
C LEU A 75 -0.31 -21.14 -6.65
N ALA A 76 0.06 -22.39 -6.86
CA ALA A 76 -0.47 -23.52 -6.09
C ALA A 76 -0.10 -23.45 -4.60
N ASP A 77 1.02 -22.81 -4.25
CA ASP A 77 1.46 -22.68 -2.87
C ASP A 77 0.67 -21.62 -2.09
N LEU A 78 -0.07 -20.74 -2.78
CA LEU A 78 -0.83 -19.66 -2.18
C LEU A 78 -2.12 -20.12 -1.51
N GLU A 79 -2.78 -21.16 -2.03
CA GLU A 79 -4.10 -21.63 -1.54
C GLU A 79 -4.07 -22.05 -0.06
N LEU A 80 -2.91 -22.51 0.43
CA LEU A 80 -2.72 -22.93 1.83
C LEU A 80 -2.14 -21.83 2.72
N ARG A 81 -1.93 -20.62 2.16
CA ARG A 81 -1.15 -19.52 2.76
C ARG A 81 -1.84 -18.16 2.61
N GLU A 82 -3.14 -18.14 2.33
CA GLU A 82 -3.93 -16.92 2.09
C GLU A 82 -3.95 -15.97 3.30
N ASP A 83 -3.70 -16.48 4.50
CA ASP A 83 -3.59 -15.69 5.74
C ASP A 83 -2.27 -14.91 5.86
N LEU A 84 -1.29 -15.18 4.99
CA LEU A 84 0.06 -14.59 5.09
C LEU A 84 0.21 -13.28 4.30
N PHE A 85 -0.68 -12.96 3.37
CA PHE A 85 -0.58 -11.78 2.50
C PHE A 85 -1.96 -11.18 2.24
N ASP A 86 -2.02 -9.94 1.79
CA ASP A 86 -3.29 -9.22 1.55
C ASP A 86 -3.64 -9.14 0.05
N ASP A 87 -2.61 -9.15 -0.80
CA ASP A 87 -2.73 -9.33 -2.24
C ASP A 87 -1.44 -9.97 -2.80
N PHE A 88 -1.48 -10.44 -4.04
CA PHE A 88 -0.29 -10.91 -4.75
C PHE A 88 -0.24 -10.38 -6.19
N CYS A 89 0.96 -10.31 -6.76
CA CYS A 89 1.17 -9.93 -8.15
C CYS A 89 2.14 -10.91 -8.84
N LEU A 90 1.82 -11.29 -10.08
CA LEU A 90 2.62 -12.23 -10.85
C LEU A 90 3.83 -11.53 -11.48
N ALA A 91 5.03 -12.02 -11.20
CA ALA A 91 6.26 -11.68 -11.89
C ALA A 91 6.44 -12.57 -13.15
N PRO A 92 6.84 -12.01 -14.30
CA PRO A 92 7.00 -10.57 -14.57
C PRO A 92 5.65 -9.84 -14.65
N PHE A 93 5.56 -8.66 -14.02
CA PHE A 93 4.33 -7.86 -13.94
C PHE A 93 4.35 -6.66 -14.89
N HIS A 94 3.16 -6.15 -15.23
CA HIS A 94 3.05 -4.85 -15.88
C HIS A 94 3.15 -3.73 -14.84
N PRO A 95 3.99 -2.68 -15.03
CA PRO A 95 4.17 -1.60 -14.05
C PRO A 95 2.85 -0.96 -13.57
N ARG A 96 1.93 -0.70 -14.50
CA ARG A 96 0.61 -0.12 -14.18
C ARG A 96 -0.29 -1.07 -13.37
N GLU A 97 -0.12 -2.38 -13.51
CA GLU A 97 -0.88 -3.33 -12.69
C GLU A 97 -0.38 -3.29 -11.25
N LEU A 98 0.95 -3.37 -11.06
CA LEU A 98 1.56 -3.29 -9.74
C LEU A 98 1.20 -1.98 -9.05
N GLU A 99 1.31 -0.85 -9.75
CA GLU A 99 0.93 0.47 -9.22
C GLU A 99 -0.55 0.49 -8.77
N ALA A 100 -1.47 -0.03 -9.58
CA ALA A 100 -2.89 -0.09 -9.23
C ALA A 100 -3.16 -0.96 -7.99
N ARG A 101 -2.46 -2.10 -7.88
CA ARG A 101 -2.54 -2.98 -6.70
C ARG A 101 -2.04 -2.28 -5.45
N LEU A 102 -0.85 -1.66 -5.50
CA LEU A 102 -0.30 -0.89 -4.39
C LEU A 102 -1.28 0.20 -3.95
N LYS A 103 -1.81 0.99 -4.89
CA LYS A 103 -2.82 2.02 -4.61
C LYS A 103 -4.04 1.46 -3.88
N HIS A 104 -4.65 0.39 -4.40
CA HIS A 104 -5.82 -0.23 -3.77
C HIS A 104 -5.49 -0.83 -2.39
N LEU A 105 -4.31 -1.43 -2.25
CA LEU A 105 -3.88 -2.12 -1.04
C LEU A 105 -3.70 -1.14 0.12
N PHE A 106 -2.93 -0.07 -0.11
CA PHE A 106 -2.65 0.92 0.92
C PHE A 106 -3.79 1.94 1.12
N TRP A 107 -4.74 2.05 0.18
CA TRP A 107 -5.97 2.80 0.40
C TRP A 107 -6.80 2.22 1.54
N ARG A 108 -6.87 0.89 1.66
CA ARG A 108 -7.65 0.20 2.71
C ARG A 108 -7.11 0.41 4.12
N THR A 109 -5.81 0.67 4.26
CA THR A 109 -5.16 0.89 5.57
C THR A 109 -5.05 2.36 5.94
N GLY A 110 -5.51 3.29 5.09
CA GLY A 110 -5.37 4.73 5.31
C GLY A 110 -3.93 5.25 5.20
N GLN A 111 -2.99 4.40 4.74
CA GLN A 111 -1.54 4.69 4.71
C GLN A 111 -0.95 4.77 3.29
N GLY A 112 -1.78 4.75 2.24
CA GLY A 112 -1.32 4.91 0.86
C GLY A 112 -0.80 6.30 0.55
N THR A 113 0.10 6.41 -0.44
CA THR A 113 0.42 7.68 -1.11
C THR A 113 -0.90 8.36 -1.43
N ARG A 114 -1.14 9.48 -0.75
CA ARG A 114 -2.41 10.21 -0.79
C ARG A 114 -2.91 10.25 -2.23
N PRO A 115 -4.04 9.60 -2.61
CA PRO A 115 -4.83 10.09 -3.75
C PRO A 115 -4.99 11.58 -3.52
N GLU A 116 -4.91 12.45 -4.53
CA GLU A 116 -5.02 13.91 -4.36
C GLU A 116 -6.07 14.24 -3.27
N LEU A 117 -5.58 14.45 -2.04
CA LEU A 117 -6.40 14.43 -0.83
C LEU A 117 -6.27 15.84 -0.31
N VAL A 118 -7.38 16.56 -0.38
CA VAL A 118 -7.44 17.91 0.19
C VAL A 118 -7.93 17.75 1.61
N GLU A 119 -7.05 18.07 2.56
CA GLU A 119 -7.34 18.06 3.99
C GLU A 119 -7.46 19.51 4.48
N TYR A 120 -8.56 19.81 5.20
CA TYR A 120 -8.76 21.13 5.81
C TYR A 120 -9.49 20.96 7.15
N GLY A 121 -8.74 21.05 8.26
CA GLY A 121 -9.29 20.70 9.58
C GLY A 121 -9.73 19.24 9.60
N ASP A 122 -10.98 18.98 10.01
CA ASP A 122 -11.54 17.62 10.05
C ASP A 122 -12.07 17.14 8.68
N LEU A 123 -12.01 17.99 7.63
CA LEU A 123 -12.49 17.67 6.29
C LEU A 123 -11.43 16.92 5.48
N MET A 124 -11.83 15.83 4.85
CA MET A 124 -11.06 15.07 3.87
C MET A 124 -11.81 14.99 2.54
N LEU A 125 -11.15 15.32 1.43
CA LEU A 125 -11.68 15.19 0.07
C LEU A 125 -10.79 14.26 -0.76
N ASN A 126 -11.36 13.20 -1.33
CA ASN A 126 -10.68 12.33 -2.28
C ASN A 126 -11.01 12.75 -3.72
N LEU A 127 -10.04 13.38 -4.39
CA LEU A 127 -10.22 13.91 -5.74
C LEU A 127 -10.34 12.84 -6.82
N GLU A 128 -9.93 11.59 -6.57
CA GLU A 128 -10.08 10.47 -7.51
C GLU A 128 -11.47 9.85 -7.44
N THR A 129 -12.00 9.65 -6.23
CA THR A 129 -13.31 9.00 -6.04
C THR A 129 -14.48 9.96 -5.95
N TYR A 130 -14.22 11.28 -5.94
CA TYR A 130 -15.22 12.32 -5.71
C TYR A 130 -15.96 12.15 -4.39
N GLN A 131 -15.25 11.71 -3.35
CA GLN A 131 -15.82 11.45 -2.02
C GLN A 131 -15.29 12.47 -1.00
N ALA A 132 -16.12 12.77 0.00
CA ALA A 132 -15.78 13.67 1.10
C ALA A 132 -16.14 13.02 2.45
N ALA A 133 -15.38 13.34 3.49
CA ALA A 133 -15.67 12.93 4.87
C ALA A 133 -15.31 14.05 5.86
N ILE A 134 -16.04 14.15 6.97
CA ILE A 134 -15.70 15.04 8.10
C ILE A 134 -15.56 14.21 9.36
N GLY A 135 -14.40 14.30 10.02
CA GLY A 135 -14.13 13.53 11.24
C GLY A 135 -14.22 12.01 11.03
N GLY A 136 -13.95 11.54 9.80
CA GLY A 136 -14.05 10.14 9.42
C GLY A 136 -15.44 9.68 8.96
N GLU A 137 -16.49 10.50 9.10
CA GLU A 137 -17.84 10.18 8.65
C GLU A 137 -18.06 10.61 7.18
N PRO A 138 -18.46 9.70 6.28
CA PRO A 138 -18.71 10.04 4.88
C PRO A 138 -19.83 11.05 4.70
N LEU A 139 -19.64 12.01 3.80
CA LEU A 139 -20.67 12.95 3.38
C LEU A 139 -21.34 12.46 2.09
N ASP A 140 -22.67 12.41 2.11
CA ASP A 140 -23.47 12.19 0.91
C ASP A 140 -23.69 13.53 0.21
N LEU A 141 -22.80 13.85 -0.74
CA LEU A 141 -22.83 15.10 -1.49
C LEU A 141 -23.25 14.84 -2.93
N THR A 142 -24.02 15.77 -3.50
CA THR A 142 -24.16 15.85 -4.95
C THR A 142 -22.84 16.30 -5.58
N TYR A 143 -22.66 16.02 -6.87
CA TYR A 143 -21.47 16.43 -7.61
C TYR A 143 -21.17 17.95 -7.50
N MET A 144 -22.21 18.78 -7.53
CA MET A 144 -22.06 20.24 -7.43
C MET A 144 -21.62 20.70 -6.05
N GLU A 145 -22.11 20.06 -4.99
CA GLU A 145 -21.72 20.36 -3.61
C GLU A 145 -20.27 19.95 -3.35
N TYR A 146 -19.86 18.80 -3.90
CA TYR A 146 -18.48 18.35 -3.85
C TYR A 146 -17.52 19.33 -4.54
N GLU A 147 -17.82 19.75 -5.78
CA GLU A 147 -16.95 20.69 -6.52
C GLU A 147 -16.85 22.06 -5.84
N LEU A 148 -17.94 22.54 -5.23
CA LEU A 148 -17.91 23.76 -4.43
C LEU A 148 -17.02 23.61 -3.19
N LEU A 149 -17.15 22.49 -2.47
CA LEU A 149 -16.37 22.20 -1.27
C LEU A 149 -14.87 22.07 -1.59
N LYS A 150 -14.54 21.39 -2.68
CA LYS A 150 -13.19 21.31 -3.25
C LYS A 150 -12.61 22.68 -3.58
N PHE A 151 -13.39 23.53 -4.24
CA PHE A 151 -12.94 24.89 -4.61
C PHE A 151 -12.60 25.73 -3.37
N LEU A 152 -13.45 25.69 -2.34
CA LEU A 152 -13.25 26.41 -1.08
C LEU A 152 -12.04 25.88 -0.29
N ALA A 153 -11.91 24.55 -0.19
CA ALA A 153 -10.79 23.92 0.52
C ALA A 153 -9.43 24.16 -0.16
N SER A 154 -9.43 24.33 -1.49
CA SER A 154 -8.22 24.61 -2.27
C SER A 154 -7.79 26.09 -2.26
N HIS A 155 -8.65 27.00 -1.79
CA HIS A 155 -8.38 28.43 -1.66
C HIS A 155 -8.77 28.93 -0.26
N PRO A 156 -8.09 28.47 0.81
CA PRO A 156 -8.37 28.93 2.15
C PRO A 156 -8.07 30.43 2.26
N GLY A 157 -9.03 31.18 2.80
CA GLY A 157 -8.91 32.61 3.05
C GLY A 157 -8.02 32.96 4.24
#